data_AF-A0A7Y2D3J7-F1
#
_entry.id   AF-A0A7Y2D3J7-F1
#
_cell.length_a   1.000
_cell.length_b   1.000
_cell.length_c   1.000
_cell.angle_alpha   90.00
_cell.angle_beta   90.00
_cell.angle_gamma   90.00
#
_symmetry.space_group_name_H-M   'P 1'
#
loop_
_entity.id
_entity.type
_entity.pdbx_description
1 polymer ?
#
loop_
_entity_poly.entity_id
_entity_poly.type
_entity_poly.pdbx_seq_one_letter_code
_entity_poly.pdbx_strand_id
1 'polypeptide(L)'
;MSSKKSQAHPSEKSKKKKKKKFVRNKRIKVAKWNKCLVSSDVNQIWTELHRIVSSHPLVRASKRAGFLVEEGKYNVYTDMTQELFVALLSKERFQHYLDTEMSDPEIEAEISQIELTNLLTAQLRKRHPESYRLARRVSTLIQTSETFKRFDNIGNEEIHRRLADRVYGLASWKDAKLTRSQQEMEQRIKNVSFQTRDTRMVGCTGDAQIVISNVELEKLIVRVFKAVDSPVNVRSLRGLVMGRLPIMDIYLVPITAPSNRNEDYTYDLDPADLRENPEEEALRIEAETEAAGFVDSFLGALNKAVRGKAKQYNRMIKILWHCYLSNDGGTQLEVADRLGVSDSLVSDYRKRIEANLQELSFGGVNEARQFEKVLKLHVKEMIEVQQEEEIVA
;
A
#
# COMPACT_ATOMS: atom_id res chain seq x y z
N MET A 1 64.27 34.20 52.01
CA MET A 1 63.04 33.79 52.72
C MET A 1 61.97 33.46 51.70
N SER A 2 61.40 32.24 51.82
CA SER A 2 60.13 31.70 51.29
C SER A 2 59.56 32.23 49.96
N SER A 3 59.57 31.47 48.85
CA SER A 3 58.80 30.24 48.55
C SER A 3 57.37 30.52 48.05
N LYS A 4 57.15 30.45 46.73
CA LYS A 4 56.29 29.46 46.03
C LYS A 4 56.00 29.90 44.58
N LYS A 5 56.45 29.08 43.62
CA LYS A 5 55.95 29.03 42.25
C LYS A 5 54.50 28.51 42.28
N SER A 6 53.58 29.21 41.61
CA SER A 6 52.23 28.71 41.32
C SER A 6 51.93 28.85 39.84
N GLN A 7 51.42 27.75 39.29
CA GLN A 7 51.25 27.42 37.89
C GLN A 7 50.21 28.28 37.17
N ALA A 8 50.43 28.45 35.86
CA ALA A 8 49.50 29.01 34.91
C ALA A 8 48.42 27.99 34.51
N HIS A 9 47.15 28.40 34.56
CA HIS A 9 46.06 27.84 33.78
C HIS A 9 45.08 28.97 33.40
N PRO A 10 44.67 29.10 32.12
CA PRO A 10 43.80 30.18 31.68
C PRO A 10 42.30 29.84 31.77
N SER A 11 41.56 30.78 32.37
CA SER A 11 40.17 31.21 32.16
C SER A 11 39.08 30.19 31.78
N GLU A 12 38.24 29.89 32.77
CA GLU A 12 36.91 29.29 32.63
C GLU A 12 35.96 30.16 31.79
N LYS A 13 35.43 29.55 30.72
CA LYS A 13 34.29 30.05 29.94
C LYS A 13 32.99 29.84 30.71
N SER A 14 32.35 30.93 31.13
CA SER A 14 31.00 30.92 31.72
C SER A 14 29.95 30.43 30.72
N LYS A 15 29.42 29.22 30.94
CA LYS A 15 28.30 28.61 30.19
C LYS A 15 26.98 29.35 30.47
N LYS A 16 26.53 30.20 29.55
CA LYS A 16 25.14 30.71 29.51
C LYS A 16 24.18 29.56 29.18
N LYS A 17 23.45 29.07 30.18
CA LYS A 17 22.31 28.14 30.03
C LYS A 17 21.19 28.81 29.22
N LYS A 18 21.04 28.44 27.94
CA LYS A 18 19.85 28.77 27.14
C LYS A 18 18.66 27.98 27.70
N LYS A 19 17.76 28.66 28.43
CA LYS A 19 16.42 28.15 28.74
C LYS A 19 15.67 27.93 27.42
N LYS A 20 15.47 26.66 27.04
CA LYS A 20 14.60 26.27 25.93
C LYS A 20 13.18 26.75 26.26
N LYS A 21 12.71 27.78 25.55
CA LYS A 21 11.31 28.21 25.61
C LYS A 21 10.45 27.05 25.11
N PHE A 22 9.53 26.61 25.96
CA PHE A 22 8.45 25.70 25.63
C PHE A 22 7.76 26.17 24.35
N VAL A 23 7.67 25.27 23.36
CA VAL A 23 6.98 25.48 22.10
C VAL A 23 5.51 25.75 22.43
N ARG A 24 5.04 26.98 22.12
CA ARG A 24 3.62 27.33 22.17
C ARG A 24 2.86 26.33 21.32
N ASN A 25 1.93 25.60 21.93
CA ASN A 25 0.85 24.90 21.24
C ASN A 25 0.23 25.87 20.23
N LYS A 26 0.45 25.65 18.92
CA LYS A 26 -0.33 26.31 17.88
C LYS A 26 -1.79 25.91 18.13
N ARG A 27 -2.58 26.82 18.70
CA ARG A 27 -4.04 26.68 18.78
C ARG A 27 -4.53 26.51 17.34
N ILE A 28 -5.17 25.38 17.05
CA ILE A 28 -5.88 25.17 15.79
C ILE A 28 -6.85 26.35 15.68
N LYS A 29 -6.77 27.13 14.59
CA LYS A 29 -7.69 28.26 14.39
C LYS A 29 -9.08 27.66 14.15
N VAL A 30 -9.98 27.88 15.10
CA VAL A 30 -11.40 27.52 14.97
C VAL A 30 -12.06 28.53 14.03
N ALA A 31 -12.87 28.04 13.10
CA ALA A 31 -13.58 28.91 12.16
C ALA A 31 -14.70 29.70 12.85
N LYS A 32 -15.16 30.79 12.24
CA LYS A 32 -16.33 31.54 12.71
C LYS A 32 -17.62 30.97 12.12
N TRP A 33 -17.93 29.72 12.44
CA TRP A 33 -19.06 28.96 11.86
C TRP A 33 -20.39 29.71 11.96
N ASN A 34 -20.77 30.20 13.12
CA ASN A 34 -22.05 30.88 13.33
C ASN A 34 -22.20 32.11 12.44
N LYS A 35 -21.14 32.89 12.25
CA LYS A 35 -21.17 34.05 11.36
C LYS A 35 -21.40 33.62 9.90
N CYS A 36 -20.72 32.56 9.45
CA CYS A 36 -20.78 32.09 8.07
C CYS A 36 -22.12 31.41 7.75
N LEU A 37 -22.67 30.68 8.72
CA LEU A 37 -23.97 30.01 8.61
C LEU A 37 -25.12 31.02 8.60
N VAL A 38 -25.10 32.02 9.48
CA VAL A 38 -26.13 33.08 9.50
C VAL A 38 -26.08 33.95 8.24
N SER A 39 -24.88 34.23 7.71
CA SER A 39 -24.75 34.99 6.46
C SER A 39 -24.92 34.13 5.20
N SER A 40 -25.18 32.82 5.34
CA SER A 40 -25.24 31.85 4.24
C SER A 40 -24.06 31.97 3.25
N ASP A 41 -22.85 32.21 3.76
CA ASP A 41 -21.66 32.36 2.93
C ASP A 41 -21.10 30.99 2.55
N VAL A 42 -21.60 30.46 1.43
CA VAL A 42 -21.24 29.13 0.91
C VAL A 42 -19.74 29.00 0.63
N ASN A 43 -19.08 30.06 0.17
CA ASN A 43 -17.65 30.02 -0.16
C ASN A 43 -16.79 29.89 1.10
N GLN A 44 -17.17 30.61 2.16
CA GLN A 44 -16.48 30.53 3.44
C GLN A 44 -16.75 29.18 4.12
N ILE A 45 -17.99 28.67 4.07
CA ILE A 45 -18.36 27.34 4.57
C ILE A 45 -17.54 26.26 3.85
N TRP A 46 -17.48 26.30 2.53
CA TRP A 46 -16.69 25.37 1.72
C TRP A 46 -15.21 25.39 2.10
N THR A 47 -14.62 26.58 2.21
CA THR A 47 -13.21 26.75 2.57
C THR A 47 -12.88 26.15 3.94
N GLU A 48 -13.77 26.34 4.91
CA GLU A 48 -13.59 25.81 6.27
C GLU A 48 -13.82 24.30 6.33
N LEU A 49 -14.79 23.76 5.57
CA LEU A 49 -14.96 22.31 5.42
C LEU A 49 -13.74 21.68 4.76
N HIS A 50 -13.21 22.29 3.69
CA HIS A 50 -11.99 21.81 3.03
C HIS A 50 -10.79 21.83 3.99
N ARG A 51 -10.67 22.85 4.85
CA ARG A 51 -9.66 22.89 5.91
C ARG A 51 -9.84 21.72 6.89
N ILE A 52 -11.06 21.45 7.34
CA ILE A 52 -11.33 20.33 8.25
C ILE A 52 -10.94 19.01 7.58
N VAL A 53 -11.41 18.76 6.35
CA VAL A 53 -11.14 17.52 5.61
C VAL A 53 -9.64 17.32 5.38
N SER A 54 -8.93 18.34 4.87
CA SER A 54 -7.49 18.26 4.57
C SER A 54 -6.61 18.11 5.81
N SER A 55 -7.03 18.66 6.95
CA SER A 55 -6.28 18.54 8.20
C SER A 55 -6.66 17.31 9.03
N HIS A 56 -7.75 16.61 8.67
CA HIS A 56 -8.25 15.49 9.47
C HIS A 56 -7.28 14.29 9.45
N PRO A 57 -6.88 13.76 10.62
CA PRO A 57 -5.90 12.68 10.70
C PRO A 57 -6.31 11.42 9.95
N LEU A 58 -7.58 11.03 10.01
CA LEU A 58 -8.05 9.83 9.34
C LEU A 58 -8.09 10.00 7.82
N VAL A 59 -8.47 11.19 7.32
CA VAL A 59 -8.50 11.46 5.88
C VAL A 59 -7.10 11.42 5.31
N ARG A 60 -6.14 12.04 5.99
CA ARG A 60 -4.72 12.02 5.60
C ARG A 60 -4.13 10.61 5.63
N ALA A 61 -4.44 9.83 6.66
CA ALA A 61 -4.01 8.44 6.75
C ALA A 61 -4.61 7.60 5.62
N SER A 62 -5.89 7.77 5.32
CA SER A 62 -6.58 7.06 4.24
C SER A 62 -6.07 7.46 2.85
N LYS A 63 -5.76 8.74 2.61
CA LYS A 63 -5.13 9.20 1.36
C LYS A 63 -3.72 8.63 1.20
N ARG A 64 -2.87 8.71 2.23
CA ARG A 64 -1.50 8.16 2.22
C ARG A 64 -1.47 6.66 1.95
N ALA A 65 -2.50 5.95 2.40
CA ALA A 65 -2.64 4.52 2.19
C ALA A 65 -3.34 4.17 0.86
N GLY A 66 -3.67 5.14 0.02
CA GLY A 66 -4.28 4.89 -1.30
C GLY A 66 -5.77 4.54 -1.26
N PHE A 67 -6.42 4.46 -0.10
CA PHE A 67 -7.82 4.02 0.04
C PHE A 67 -8.86 4.99 -0.52
N LEU A 68 -8.48 6.25 -0.68
CA LEU A 68 -9.38 7.31 -1.13
C LEU A 68 -9.17 7.65 -2.61
N VAL A 69 -8.15 7.10 -3.26
CA VAL A 69 -7.86 7.35 -4.66
C VAL A 69 -8.79 6.47 -5.50
N GLU A 70 -9.74 7.08 -6.22
CA GLU A 70 -10.33 6.42 -7.39
C GLU A 70 -9.26 6.27 -8.46
N GLU A 71 -9.37 5.24 -9.29
CA GLU A 71 -8.63 5.11 -10.55
C GLU A 71 -8.99 6.31 -11.46
N GLY A 72 -8.40 7.47 -11.18
CA GLY A 72 -8.85 8.73 -11.77
C GLY A 72 -8.35 9.97 -11.04
N LYS A 73 -7.90 10.92 -11.86
CA LYS A 73 -7.30 12.24 -11.59
C LYS A 73 -8.16 13.25 -10.80
N TYR A 74 -8.74 12.89 -9.64
CA TYR A 74 -9.48 13.83 -8.78
C TYR A 74 -8.81 14.07 -7.43
N ASN A 75 -8.91 15.30 -6.93
CA ASN A 75 -8.40 15.64 -5.61
C ASN A 75 -9.38 15.14 -4.55
N VAL A 76 -9.01 14.01 -3.94
CA VAL A 76 -9.66 13.35 -2.80
C VAL A 76 -10.20 14.33 -1.74
N TYR A 77 -9.46 15.40 -1.44
CA TYR A 77 -9.89 16.35 -0.42
C TYR A 77 -11.09 17.18 -0.87
N THR A 78 -11.12 17.60 -2.14
CA THR A 78 -12.26 18.30 -2.73
C THR A 78 -13.49 17.40 -2.84
N ASP A 79 -13.32 16.15 -3.29
CA ASP A 79 -14.45 15.21 -3.42
C ASP A 79 -15.05 14.90 -2.05
N MET A 80 -14.20 14.62 -1.05
CA MET A 80 -14.66 14.43 0.32
C MET A 80 -15.28 15.68 0.94
N THR A 81 -14.80 16.87 0.57
CA THR A 81 -15.41 18.13 1.00
C THR A 81 -16.79 18.30 0.38
N GLN A 82 -16.93 17.96 -0.91
CA GLN A 82 -18.21 17.98 -1.61
C GLN A 82 -19.21 17.00 -1.00
N GLU A 83 -18.79 15.75 -0.78
CA GLU A 83 -19.63 14.74 -0.15
C GLU A 83 -20.02 15.14 1.28
N LEU A 84 -19.09 15.68 2.06
CA LEU A 84 -19.37 16.17 3.41
C LEU A 84 -20.37 17.34 3.38
N PHE A 85 -20.19 18.29 2.46
CA PHE A 85 -21.10 19.42 2.31
C PHE A 85 -22.52 18.95 1.95
N VAL A 86 -22.65 18.06 0.97
CA VAL A 86 -23.95 17.49 0.57
C VAL A 86 -24.57 16.66 1.69
N ALA A 87 -23.78 15.89 2.43
CA ALA A 87 -24.25 15.13 3.58
C ALA A 87 -24.75 16.02 4.73
N LEU A 88 -24.06 17.12 5.02
CA LEU A 88 -24.48 18.09 6.03
C LEU A 88 -25.76 18.82 5.61
N LEU A 89 -25.87 19.17 4.32
CA LEU A 89 -27.04 19.85 3.77
C LEU A 89 -28.28 18.93 3.74
N SER A 90 -28.13 17.71 3.23
CA SER A 90 -29.23 16.73 3.15
C SER A 90 -29.79 16.30 4.50
N LYS A 91 -28.98 16.37 5.55
CA LYS A 91 -29.39 16.09 6.94
C LYS A 91 -29.82 17.36 7.70
N GLU A 92 -29.91 18.50 7.02
CA GLU A 92 -30.24 19.81 7.59
C GLU A 92 -29.36 20.19 8.80
N ARG A 93 -28.10 19.70 8.83
CA ARG A 93 -27.20 19.89 9.97
C ARG A 93 -26.83 21.35 10.20
N PHE A 94 -26.68 22.12 9.13
CA PHE A 94 -26.39 23.55 9.24
C PHE A 94 -27.51 24.31 9.96
N GLN A 95 -28.77 23.97 9.69
CA GLN A 95 -29.91 24.56 10.39
C GLN A 95 -29.96 24.09 11.85
N HIS A 96 -29.74 22.80 12.09
CA HIS A 96 -29.67 22.24 13.44
C HIS A 96 -28.62 22.94 14.33
N TYR A 97 -27.45 23.28 13.79
CA TYR A 97 -26.41 24.01 14.52
C TYR A 97 -26.86 25.42 14.94
N LEU A 98 -27.65 26.09 14.10
CA LEU A 98 -28.23 27.40 14.40
C LEU A 98 -29.36 27.29 15.44
N ASP A 99 -30.27 26.33 15.25
CA ASP A 99 -31.44 26.14 16.12
C ASP A 99 -31.05 25.70 17.54
N THR A 100 -29.94 24.97 17.66
CA THR A 100 -29.40 24.49 18.95
C THR A 100 -28.42 25.49 19.57
N GLU A 101 -28.20 26.65 18.93
CA GLU A 101 -27.26 27.69 19.35
C GLU A 101 -25.84 27.16 19.65
N MET A 102 -25.37 26.21 18.84
CA MET A 102 -24.06 25.60 19.05
C MET A 102 -22.93 26.62 18.87
N SER A 103 -21.89 26.52 19.69
CA SER A 103 -20.72 27.37 19.54
C SER A 103 -19.84 26.93 18.37
N ASP A 104 -19.10 27.86 17.78
CA ASP A 104 -18.12 27.59 16.72
C ASP A 104 -17.21 26.35 16.97
N PRO A 105 -16.61 26.15 18.16
CA PRO A 105 -15.82 24.96 18.42
C PRO A 105 -16.63 23.66 18.53
N GLU A 106 -17.89 23.73 18.97
CA GLU A 106 -18.78 22.56 19.03
C GLU A 106 -19.18 22.11 17.62
N ILE A 107 -19.50 23.07 16.75
CA ILE A 107 -19.79 22.80 15.34
C ILE A 107 -18.57 22.16 14.66
N GLU A 108 -17.37 22.72 14.85
CA GLU A 108 -16.15 22.14 14.28
C GLU A 108 -15.87 20.73 14.83
N ALA A 109 -16.11 20.51 16.13
CA ALA A 109 -15.95 19.20 16.74
C ALA A 109 -16.96 18.18 16.21
N GLU A 110 -18.23 18.54 16.05
CA GLU A 110 -19.26 17.65 15.50
C GLU A 110 -18.96 17.30 14.03
N ILE A 111 -18.66 18.30 13.20
CA ILE A 111 -18.30 18.09 11.78
C ILE A 111 -17.07 17.18 11.68
N SER A 112 -16.02 17.46 12.45
CA SER A 112 -14.75 16.73 12.35
C SER A 112 -14.83 15.31 12.95
N GLN A 113 -15.37 15.19 14.17
CA GLN A 113 -15.30 13.93 14.93
C GLN A 113 -16.48 13.00 14.63
N ILE A 114 -17.63 13.54 14.23
CA ILE A 114 -18.85 12.75 14.01
C ILE A 114 -19.11 12.62 12.52
N GLU A 115 -19.44 13.72 11.84
CA GLU A 115 -19.95 13.66 10.47
C GLU A 115 -18.89 13.21 9.46
N LEU A 116 -17.69 13.81 9.49
CA LEU A 116 -16.59 13.41 8.62
C LEU A 116 -16.10 11.98 8.91
N THR A 117 -16.08 11.59 10.18
CA THR A 117 -15.69 10.22 10.56
C THR A 117 -16.71 9.19 10.09
N ASN A 118 -18.01 9.51 10.16
CA ASN A 118 -19.09 8.66 9.65
C ASN A 118 -19.04 8.54 8.14
N LEU A 119 -18.83 9.64 7.42
CA LEU A 119 -18.67 9.66 5.96
C LEU A 119 -17.51 8.77 5.53
N LEU A 120 -16.33 8.96 6.13
CA LEU A 120 -15.14 8.16 5.82
C LEU A 120 -15.37 6.67 6.12
N THR A 121 -16.01 6.36 7.25
CA THR A 121 -16.30 4.96 7.62
C THR A 121 -17.30 4.32 6.66
N ALA A 122 -18.30 5.07 6.18
CA ALA A 122 -19.26 4.59 5.20
C ALA A 122 -18.59 4.31 3.84
N GLN A 123 -17.74 5.22 3.37
CA GLN A 123 -16.98 5.03 2.13
C GLN A 123 -16.04 3.83 2.20
N LEU A 124 -15.28 3.70 3.29
CA LEU A 124 -14.40 2.54 3.50
C LEU A 124 -15.18 1.22 3.57
N ARG A 125 -16.41 1.22 4.13
CA ARG A 125 -17.27 0.03 4.17
C ARG A 125 -17.80 -0.35 2.78
N LYS A 126 -18.11 0.64 1.94
CA LYS A 126 -18.56 0.42 0.57
C LYS A 126 -17.43 -0.14 -0.31
N ARG A 127 -16.22 0.40 -0.15
CA ARG A 127 -15.03 -0.03 -0.90
C ARG A 127 -14.44 -1.37 -0.45
N HIS A 128 -14.40 -1.63 0.86
CA HIS A 128 -13.79 -2.84 1.41
C HIS A 128 -14.77 -3.62 2.31
N PRO A 129 -15.92 -4.09 1.77
CA PRO A 129 -16.96 -4.73 2.56
C PRO A 129 -16.46 -5.99 3.27
N GLU A 130 -15.55 -6.74 2.63
CA GLU A 130 -14.98 -7.98 3.16
C GLU A 130 -14.05 -7.74 4.36
N SER A 131 -13.19 -6.72 4.28
CA SER A 131 -12.32 -6.31 5.39
C SER A 131 -13.15 -5.93 6.63
N TYR A 132 -14.26 -5.20 6.45
CA TYR A 132 -15.19 -4.88 7.54
C TYR A 132 -15.92 -6.11 8.08
N ARG A 133 -16.41 -7.00 7.19
CA ARG A 133 -17.09 -8.24 7.55
C ARG A 133 -16.18 -9.12 8.42
N LEU A 134 -14.93 -9.32 8.01
CA LEU A 134 -13.95 -10.12 8.74
C LEU A 134 -13.55 -9.46 10.07
N ALA A 135 -13.27 -8.16 10.10
CA ALA A 135 -12.96 -7.44 11.34
C ALA A 135 -14.08 -7.58 12.38
N ARG A 136 -15.35 -7.53 11.95
CA ARG A 136 -16.51 -7.78 12.84
C ARG A 136 -16.54 -9.21 13.34
N ARG A 137 -16.39 -10.20 12.44
CA ARG A 137 -16.36 -11.62 12.81
C ARG A 137 -15.26 -11.96 13.81
N VAL A 138 -14.03 -11.45 13.60
CA VAL A 138 -12.92 -11.60 14.55
C VAL A 138 -13.33 -11.05 15.92
N SER A 139 -13.97 -9.88 15.96
CA SER A 139 -14.41 -9.26 17.21
C SER A 139 -15.48 -10.03 17.95
N THR A 140 -16.40 -10.66 17.21
CA THR A 140 -17.44 -11.51 17.79
C THR A 140 -16.83 -12.79 18.34
N LEU A 141 -15.98 -13.48 17.57
CA LEU A 141 -15.38 -14.74 17.98
C LEU A 141 -14.55 -14.63 19.26
N ILE A 142 -13.75 -13.57 19.41
CA ILE A 142 -12.97 -13.37 20.64
C ILE A 142 -13.82 -13.07 21.87
N GLN A 143 -15.06 -12.61 21.70
CA GLN A 143 -16.00 -12.33 22.79
C GLN A 143 -16.86 -13.55 23.14
N THR A 144 -17.22 -14.36 22.14
CA THR A 144 -18.18 -15.46 22.31
C THR A 144 -17.52 -16.82 22.54
N SER A 145 -16.29 -17.02 22.07
CA SER A 145 -15.62 -18.31 22.22
C SER A 145 -14.87 -18.43 23.55
N GLU A 146 -15.03 -19.59 24.19
CA GLU A 146 -14.35 -19.95 25.44
C GLU A 146 -12.83 -20.14 25.28
N THR A 147 -12.34 -20.26 24.04
CA THR A 147 -10.90 -20.36 23.77
C THR A 147 -10.13 -19.07 24.07
N PHE A 148 -10.84 -17.94 24.17
CA PHE A 148 -10.25 -16.64 24.44
C PHE A 148 -10.70 -16.11 25.79
N LYS A 149 -9.81 -15.37 26.45
CA LYS A 149 -10.15 -14.64 27.66
C LYS A 149 -9.64 -13.21 27.63
N ARG A 150 -10.29 -12.38 28.42
CA ARG A 150 -9.98 -10.96 28.59
C ARG A 150 -8.88 -10.78 29.64
N PHE A 151 -7.83 -10.03 29.32
CA PHE A 151 -6.66 -9.83 30.19
C PHE A 151 -6.64 -8.46 30.89
N ASP A 152 -7.46 -7.50 30.44
CA ASP A 152 -7.62 -6.18 31.07
C ASP A 152 -8.60 -6.19 32.27
N ASN A 153 -9.05 -7.38 32.72
CA ASN A 153 -10.01 -7.52 33.82
C ASN A 153 -9.37 -7.61 35.22
N ILE A 154 -8.04 -7.52 35.34
CA ILE A 154 -7.34 -7.65 36.62
C ILE A 154 -7.35 -6.28 37.34
N GLY A 155 -8.45 -6.00 38.03
CA GLY A 155 -8.55 -4.92 39.03
C GLY A 155 -9.37 -3.70 38.65
N ASN A 156 -9.88 -3.56 37.42
CA ASN A 156 -10.79 -2.46 37.07
C ASN A 156 -11.57 -2.72 35.76
N GLU A 157 -12.84 -3.15 35.87
CA GLU A 157 -13.65 -3.60 34.71
C GLU A 157 -14.00 -2.49 33.70
N GLU A 158 -13.86 -1.21 34.09
CA GLU A 158 -14.30 -0.04 33.33
C GLU A 158 -13.22 0.71 32.53
N ILE A 159 -11.94 0.34 32.62
CA ILE A 159 -10.84 1.15 32.04
C ILE A 159 -10.96 1.30 30.51
N HIS A 160 -11.56 0.32 29.81
CA HIS A 160 -11.71 0.34 28.36
C HIS A 160 -13.18 0.27 27.91
N ARG A 161 -13.86 1.43 27.91
CA ARG A 161 -15.24 1.57 27.38
C ARG A 161 -15.36 1.12 25.92
N ARG A 162 -14.32 1.28 25.11
CA ARG A 162 -14.32 0.95 23.68
C ARG A 162 -13.81 -0.48 23.44
N LEU A 163 -14.61 -1.28 22.71
CA LEU A 163 -14.27 -2.65 22.34
C LEU A 163 -12.89 -2.78 21.67
N ALA A 164 -12.50 -1.81 20.84
CA ALA A 164 -11.24 -1.82 20.11
C ALA A 164 -9.99 -1.81 21.01
N ASP A 165 -10.11 -1.27 22.22
CA ASP A 165 -9.01 -1.10 23.16
C ASP A 165 -8.93 -2.23 24.20
N ARG A 166 -9.95 -3.10 24.27
CA ARG A 166 -9.96 -4.28 25.17
C ARG A 166 -8.88 -5.28 24.78
N VAL A 167 -8.29 -5.96 25.76
CA VAL A 167 -7.13 -6.86 25.57
C VAL A 167 -7.54 -8.31 25.74
N TYR A 168 -7.28 -9.12 24.71
CA TYR A 168 -7.61 -10.54 24.68
C TYR A 168 -6.36 -11.40 24.50
N GLY A 169 -6.45 -12.65 24.93
CA GLY A 169 -5.44 -13.69 24.70
C GLY A 169 -6.07 -15.07 24.83
N LEU A 170 -5.25 -16.12 24.78
CA LEU A 170 -5.73 -17.49 24.94
C LEU A 170 -6.16 -17.75 26.38
N ALA A 171 -7.29 -18.44 26.55
CA ALA A 171 -7.83 -18.81 27.85
C ALA A 171 -6.83 -19.61 28.70
N SER A 172 -6.02 -20.46 28.05
CA SER A 172 -5.00 -21.30 28.69
C SER A 172 -3.78 -20.56 29.24
N TRP A 173 -3.59 -19.28 28.92
CA TRP A 173 -2.45 -18.51 29.39
C TRP A 173 -2.61 -18.04 30.84
N LYS A 174 -1.51 -17.80 31.54
CA LYS A 174 -1.53 -17.20 32.90
C LYS A 174 -1.94 -15.73 32.82
N ASP A 175 -2.65 -15.24 33.83
CA ASP A 175 -3.20 -13.87 33.85
C ASP A 175 -2.11 -12.78 33.84
N ALA A 176 -0.94 -13.05 34.43
CA ALA A 176 0.20 -12.14 34.47
C ALA A 176 1.11 -12.19 33.21
N LYS A 177 0.54 -12.45 32.03
CA LYS A 177 1.33 -12.55 30.80
C LYS A 177 1.80 -11.17 30.33
N LEU A 178 3.09 -11.06 30.03
CA LEU A 178 3.71 -9.80 29.58
C LEU A 178 3.18 -9.38 28.21
N THR A 179 2.82 -8.10 28.08
CA THR A 179 2.45 -7.48 26.81
C THR A 179 3.70 -7.11 26.03
N ARG A 180 3.77 -7.50 24.75
CA ARG A 180 4.88 -7.17 23.85
C ARG A 180 4.61 -5.92 23.01
N SER A 181 5.68 -5.35 22.46
CA SER A 181 5.60 -4.19 21.56
C SER A 181 4.99 -4.56 20.21
N GLN A 182 4.28 -3.62 19.58
CA GLN A 182 3.62 -3.87 18.29
C GLN A 182 4.57 -4.33 17.19
N GLN A 183 5.78 -3.76 17.11
CA GLN A 183 6.79 -4.12 16.11
C GLN A 183 7.26 -5.57 16.27
N GLU A 184 7.45 -6.03 17.51
CA GLU A 184 7.87 -7.41 17.77
C GLU A 184 6.76 -8.41 17.42
N MET A 185 5.50 -8.04 17.66
CA MET A 185 4.35 -8.87 17.28
C MET A 185 4.24 -9.04 15.77
N GLU A 186 4.38 -7.94 15.01
CA GLU A 186 4.32 -7.94 13.53
C GLU A 186 5.44 -8.80 12.91
N GLN A 187 6.65 -8.79 13.49
CA GLN A 187 7.74 -9.65 13.05
C GLN A 187 7.46 -11.13 13.29
N ARG A 188 6.98 -11.51 14.48
CA ARG A 188 6.70 -12.92 14.82
C ARG A 188 5.55 -13.51 14.00
N ILE A 189 4.59 -12.68 13.61
CA ILE A 189 3.48 -13.10 12.77
C ILE A 189 3.94 -13.52 11.38
N LYS A 190 5.08 -13.02 10.88
CA LYS A 190 5.67 -13.48 9.61
C LYS A 190 5.83 -14.99 9.53
N ASN A 191 6.03 -15.65 10.66
CA ASN A 191 6.21 -17.11 10.76
C ASN A 191 4.89 -17.89 10.67
N VAL A 192 3.72 -17.24 10.75
CA VAL A 192 2.42 -17.88 10.57
C VAL A 192 2.13 -18.00 9.08
N SER A 193 1.95 -19.21 8.58
CA SER A 193 1.58 -19.44 7.18
C SER A 193 0.25 -18.77 6.83
N PHE A 194 0.14 -18.29 5.60
CA PHE A 194 -1.13 -17.80 5.06
C PHE A 194 -2.16 -18.92 5.06
N GLN A 195 -3.41 -18.60 5.41
CA GLN A 195 -4.50 -19.56 5.30
C GLN A 195 -4.84 -19.77 3.81
N THR A 196 -4.96 -21.01 3.35
CA THR A 196 -5.33 -21.31 1.95
C THR A 196 -6.70 -20.71 1.61
N ARG A 197 -6.80 -20.08 0.42
CA ARG A 197 -8.05 -19.50 -0.11
C ARG A 197 -9.05 -20.60 -0.47
N ASP A 198 -10.26 -20.54 0.07
CA ASP A 198 -11.45 -21.01 -0.65
C ASP A 198 -12.08 -19.79 -1.34
N THR A 199 -11.62 -19.51 -2.57
CA THR A 199 -12.20 -18.48 -3.44
C THR A 199 -13.23 -19.14 -4.33
N ARG A 200 -14.48 -19.21 -3.87
CA ARG A 200 -15.60 -19.46 -4.77
C ARG A 200 -16.04 -18.12 -5.34
N MET A 201 -16.11 -18.04 -6.67
CA MET A 201 -16.74 -16.91 -7.33
C MET A 201 -18.24 -16.94 -6.98
N VAL A 202 -18.77 -15.86 -6.43
CA VAL A 202 -20.21 -15.76 -6.14
C VAL A 202 -20.74 -14.43 -6.68
N GLY A 203 -21.77 -14.49 -7.52
CA GLY A 203 -22.54 -13.33 -7.99
C GLY A 203 -22.05 -12.69 -9.29
N CYS A 204 -22.88 -11.78 -9.83
CA CYS A 204 -22.67 -11.09 -11.12
C CYS A 204 -21.62 -9.98 -11.08
N THR A 205 -20.99 -9.70 -9.93
CA THR A 205 -20.00 -8.63 -9.74
C THR A 205 -18.54 -9.10 -9.77
N GLY A 206 -18.27 -10.41 -9.83
CA GLY A 206 -16.90 -10.92 -10.01
C GLY A 206 -15.95 -10.76 -8.81
N ASP A 207 -16.42 -10.22 -7.68
CA ASP A 207 -15.58 -10.04 -6.49
C ASP A 207 -15.34 -11.37 -5.76
N ALA A 208 -14.06 -11.72 -5.56
CA ALA A 208 -13.66 -12.94 -4.86
C ALA A 208 -13.88 -12.80 -3.35
N GLN A 209 -15.01 -13.29 -2.84
CA GLN A 209 -15.28 -13.36 -1.41
C GLN A 209 -14.40 -14.42 -0.73
N ILE A 210 -13.74 -14.07 0.38
CA ILE A 210 -13.07 -15.08 1.21
C ILE A 210 -14.14 -15.87 1.96
N VAL A 211 -14.33 -17.11 1.58
CA VAL A 211 -15.17 -18.05 2.31
C VAL A 211 -14.31 -18.69 3.39
N ILE A 212 -14.39 -18.17 4.62
CA ILE A 212 -13.76 -18.78 5.80
C ILE A 212 -14.83 -19.09 6.84
N SER A 213 -14.87 -20.31 7.37
CA SER A 213 -15.80 -20.69 8.43
C SER A 213 -15.42 -20.06 9.77
N ASN A 214 -16.35 -19.99 10.73
CA ASN A 214 -16.02 -19.48 12.07
C ASN A 214 -14.97 -20.34 12.78
N VAL A 215 -15.03 -21.65 12.59
CA VAL A 215 -14.07 -22.61 13.16
C VAL A 215 -12.66 -22.39 12.61
N GLU A 216 -12.51 -22.16 11.31
CA GLU A 216 -11.21 -21.89 10.69
C GLU A 216 -10.66 -20.52 11.06
N LEU A 217 -11.53 -19.50 11.12
CA LEU A 217 -11.15 -18.17 11.57
C LEU A 217 -10.67 -18.19 13.02
N GLU A 218 -11.34 -18.95 13.88
CA GLU A 218 -10.91 -19.18 15.26
C GLU A 218 -9.55 -19.90 15.34
N LYS A 219 -9.35 -20.97 14.56
CA LYS A 219 -8.04 -21.64 14.46
C LYS A 219 -6.93 -20.68 13.98
N LEU A 220 -7.23 -19.77 13.07
CA LEU A 220 -6.28 -18.73 12.64
C LEU A 220 -5.97 -17.75 13.77
N ILE A 221 -6.97 -17.25 14.49
CA ILE A 221 -6.79 -16.37 15.66
C ILE A 221 -5.90 -17.06 16.71
N VAL A 222 -6.13 -18.36 16.97
CA VAL A 222 -5.28 -19.14 17.89
C VAL A 222 -3.85 -19.24 17.38
N ARG A 223 -3.61 -19.48 16.08
CA ARG A 223 -2.25 -19.48 15.51
C ARG A 223 -1.56 -18.13 15.65
N VAL A 224 -2.28 -17.04 15.41
CA VAL A 224 -1.76 -15.68 15.59
C VAL A 224 -1.37 -15.44 17.05
N PHE A 225 -2.23 -15.79 18.01
CA PHE A 225 -1.88 -15.68 19.43
C PHE A 225 -0.70 -16.57 19.82
N LYS A 226 -0.62 -17.81 19.33
CA LYS A 226 0.53 -18.70 19.59
C LYS A 226 1.84 -18.13 19.06
N ALA A 227 1.83 -17.49 17.89
CA ALA A 227 3.02 -16.89 17.30
C ALA A 227 3.45 -15.59 18.00
N VAL A 228 2.49 -14.71 18.31
CA VAL A 228 2.73 -13.45 19.02
C VAL A 228 3.12 -13.71 20.48
N ASP A 229 2.54 -14.75 21.09
CA ASP A 229 2.75 -15.19 22.46
C ASP A 229 2.54 -14.05 23.49
N SER A 230 1.62 -13.12 23.22
CA SER A 230 1.30 -11.96 24.07
C SER A 230 -0.19 -11.67 24.00
N PRO A 231 -0.83 -11.16 25.08
CA PRO A 231 -2.15 -10.55 24.98
C PRO A 231 -2.11 -9.37 24.00
N VAL A 232 -3.19 -9.17 23.25
CA VAL A 232 -3.29 -8.16 22.19
C VAL A 232 -4.62 -7.45 22.28
N ASN A 233 -4.65 -6.14 22.05
CA ASN A 233 -5.91 -5.41 21.95
C ASN A 233 -6.69 -5.81 20.68
N VAL A 234 -8.02 -5.66 20.71
CA VAL A 234 -8.87 -6.05 19.58
C VAL A 234 -8.48 -5.32 18.28
N ARG A 235 -8.07 -4.05 18.36
CA ARG A 235 -7.62 -3.26 17.21
C ARG A 235 -6.45 -3.92 16.48
N SER A 236 -5.37 -4.21 17.19
CA SER A 236 -4.16 -4.80 16.64
C SER A 236 -4.44 -6.24 16.21
N LEU A 237 -5.18 -7.02 17.00
CA LEU A 237 -5.52 -8.40 16.66
C LEU A 237 -6.23 -8.51 15.29
N ARG A 238 -7.21 -7.64 15.01
CA ARG A 238 -7.88 -7.59 13.70
C ARG A 238 -6.86 -7.43 12.58
N GLY A 239 -5.96 -6.46 12.69
CA GLY A 239 -4.92 -6.21 11.67
C GLY A 239 -4.00 -7.41 11.46
N LEU A 240 -3.59 -8.07 12.55
CA LEU A 240 -2.69 -9.22 12.53
C LEU A 240 -3.34 -10.46 11.89
N VAL A 241 -4.63 -10.71 12.18
CA VAL A 241 -5.41 -11.81 11.59
C VAL A 241 -5.69 -11.54 10.12
N MET A 242 -6.11 -10.31 9.77
CA MET A 242 -6.37 -9.93 8.37
C MET A 242 -5.09 -10.02 7.53
N GLY A 243 -3.92 -9.65 8.07
CA GLY A 243 -2.63 -9.79 7.39
C GLY A 243 -2.16 -11.24 7.16
N ARG A 244 -2.87 -12.25 7.67
CA ARG A 244 -2.62 -13.69 7.42
C ARG A 244 -3.69 -14.35 6.56
N LEU A 245 -4.73 -13.60 6.21
CA LEU A 245 -5.68 -14.01 5.21
C LEU A 245 -5.17 -13.53 3.86
N PRO A 246 -5.18 -14.39 2.83
CA PRO A 246 -5.01 -13.94 1.47
C PRO A 246 -6.30 -13.21 1.08
N ILE A 247 -6.47 -11.98 1.54
CA ILE A 247 -7.48 -11.05 1.04
C ILE A 247 -6.88 -10.41 -0.20
N MET A 248 -7.54 -10.50 -1.35
CA MET A 248 -7.20 -9.58 -2.44
C MET A 248 -7.84 -8.28 -2.02
N ASP A 249 -7.05 -7.42 -1.40
CA ASP A 249 -7.35 -6.01 -1.33
C ASP A 249 -6.00 -5.32 -1.51
N ILE A 250 -5.90 -4.62 -2.63
CA ILE A 250 -4.76 -3.83 -3.07
C ILE A 250 -4.43 -2.86 -1.93
N TYR A 251 -3.32 -3.12 -1.23
CA TYR A 251 -2.78 -2.39 -0.07
C TYR A 251 -3.67 -2.32 1.19
N LEU A 252 -3.64 -3.36 2.03
CA LEU A 252 -4.05 -3.25 3.44
C LEU A 252 -2.87 -2.80 4.32
N VAL A 253 -2.85 -1.52 4.71
CA VAL A 253 -2.06 -1.02 5.86
C VAL A 253 -2.99 -0.86 7.07
N PRO A 254 -2.53 -1.19 8.30
CA PRO A 254 -3.35 -1.13 9.50
C PRO A 254 -3.94 0.27 9.72
N ILE A 255 -5.04 0.34 10.47
CA ILE A 255 -5.69 1.58 10.97
C ILE A 255 -4.75 2.41 11.90
N THR A 256 -3.46 2.07 11.98
CA THR A 256 -2.45 2.82 12.73
C THR A 256 -1.85 3.90 11.84
N ALA A 257 -2.26 5.14 12.09
CA ALA A 257 -1.47 6.30 11.70
C ALA A 257 -0.02 6.15 12.22
N PRO A 258 1.01 6.42 11.40
CA PRO A 258 2.34 6.58 11.95
C PRO A 258 2.35 7.82 12.85
N SER A 259 2.76 7.64 14.11
CA SER A 259 3.01 8.73 15.06
C SER A 259 4.33 9.44 14.75
N ASN A 260 4.59 9.79 13.48
CA ASN A 260 5.76 10.56 13.11
C ASN A 260 5.34 12.00 12.79
N ARG A 261 5.23 12.81 13.85
CA ARG A 261 5.32 14.27 13.76
C ARG A 261 6.76 14.58 13.34
N ASN A 262 6.99 14.83 12.05
CA ASN A 262 8.03 15.71 11.52
C ASN A 262 8.09 15.51 10.00
N GLU A 263 7.21 16.18 9.25
CA GLU A 263 7.46 16.45 7.84
C GLU A 263 7.07 17.90 7.58
N ASP A 264 8.08 18.65 7.16
CA ASP A 264 8.07 20.08 6.94
C ASP A 264 7.03 20.50 5.90
N TYR A 265 6.60 21.76 6.05
CA TYR A 265 5.67 22.43 5.16
C TYR A 265 6.33 22.68 3.79
N THR A 266 6.17 21.74 2.86
CA THR A 266 6.28 22.04 1.44
C THR A 266 4.86 22.20 0.91
N TYR A 267 4.52 23.40 0.45
CA TYR A 267 3.39 23.57 -0.46
C TYR A 267 3.77 22.78 -1.73
N ASP A 268 3.28 21.55 -1.85
CA ASP A 268 3.32 20.83 -3.12
C ASP A 268 2.43 21.62 -4.07
N LEU A 269 3.09 22.40 -4.94
CA LEU A 269 2.51 22.98 -6.14
C LEU A 269 1.79 21.87 -6.92
N ASP A 270 0.71 22.25 -7.59
CA ASP A 270 -0.11 21.37 -8.43
C ASP A 270 0.76 20.33 -9.16
N PRO A 271 0.46 19.03 -9.03
CA PRO A 271 1.08 18.04 -9.89
C PRO A 271 0.80 18.45 -11.34
N ALA A 272 1.86 18.66 -12.12
CA ALA A 272 1.73 18.94 -13.54
C ALA A 272 0.88 17.86 -14.21
N ASP A 273 0.07 18.25 -15.20
CA ASP A 273 -0.81 17.33 -15.91
C ASP A 273 0.01 16.21 -16.56
N LEU A 274 -0.13 14.97 -16.03
CA LEU A 274 0.57 13.77 -16.51
C LEU A 274 -0.30 12.93 -17.46
N ARG A 275 -1.32 13.52 -18.11
CA ARG A 275 -1.91 12.82 -19.27
C ARG A 275 -0.88 12.95 -20.38
N GLU A 276 -0.61 11.84 -21.07
CA GLU A 276 0.03 11.92 -22.37
C GLU A 276 -0.74 12.94 -23.19
N ASN A 277 -0.06 14.04 -23.50
CA ASN A 277 -0.59 14.95 -24.49
C ASN A 277 -0.59 14.20 -25.85
N PRO A 278 -1.42 14.61 -26.82
CA PRO A 278 -1.49 13.93 -28.10
C PRO A 278 -0.13 13.81 -28.82
N GLU A 279 0.82 14.69 -28.49
CA GLU A 279 2.19 14.67 -29.00
C GLU A 279 3.04 13.59 -28.32
N GLU A 280 2.92 13.37 -27.01
CA GLU A 280 3.60 12.33 -26.24
C GLU A 280 3.08 10.93 -26.61
N GLU A 281 1.77 10.80 -26.86
CA GLU A 281 1.19 9.58 -27.44
C GLU A 281 1.77 9.29 -28.84
N ALA A 282 1.84 10.32 -29.70
CA ALA A 282 2.42 10.18 -31.03
C ALA A 282 3.92 9.82 -30.96
N LEU A 283 4.69 10.47 -30.09
CA LEU A 283 6.10 10.16 -29.84
C LEU A 283 6.30 8.76 -29.29
N ARG A 284 5.38 8.27 -28.45
CA ARG A 284 5.42 6.88 -27.96
C ARG A 284 5.16 5.89 -29.10
N ILE A 285 4.14 6.13 -29.92
CA ILE A 285 3.82 5.27 -31.08
C ILE A 285 4.99 5.26 -32.07
N GLU A 286 5.59 6.42 -32.34
CA GLU A 286 6.76 6.53 -33.19
C GLU A 286 7.95 5.76 -32.61
N ALA A 287 8.23 5.91 -31.31
CA ALA A 287 9.27 5.16 -30.62
C ALA A 287 9.01 3.65 -30.57
N GLU A 288 7.75 3.21 -30.44
CA GLU A 288 7.37 1.80 -30.51
C GLU A 288 7.53 1.25 -31.94
N THR A 289 7.22 2.05 -32.97
CA THR A 289 7.42 1.69 -34.39
C THR A 289 8.91 1.59 -34.73
N GLU A 290 9.71 2.52 -34.23
CA GLU A 290 11.17 2.51 -34.39
C GLU A 290 11.78 1.30 -33.67
N ALA A 291 11.34 1.03 -32.43
CA ALA A 291 11.73 -0.16 -31.67
C ALA A 291 11.35 -1.46 -32.39
N ALA A 292 10.18 -1.54 -33.02
CA ALA A 292 9.79 -2.68 -33.84
C ALA A 292 10.74 -2.90 -35.02
N GLY A 293 11.17 -1.82 -35.69
CA GLY A 293 12.19 -1.89 -36.74
C GLY A 293 13.54 -2.44 -36.26
N PHE A 294 13.97 -2.06 -35.04
CA PHE A 294 15.18 -2.63 -34.43
C PHE A 294 15.01 -4.12 -34.09
N VAL A 295 13.84 -4.54 -33.61
CA VAL A 295 13.51 -5.94 -33.32
C VAL A 295 13.52 -6.77 -34.59
N ASP A 296 12.89 -6.31 -35.67
CA ASP A 296 12.86 -6.99 -36.96
C ASP A 296 14.27 -7.13 -37.56
N SER A 297 15.08 -6.08 -37.47
CA SER A 297 16.47 -6.09 -37.90
C SER A 297 17.29 -7.12 -37.10
N PHE A 298 17.12 -7.13 -35.77
CA PHE A 298 17.80 -8.07 -34.87
C PHE A 298 17.39 -9.53 -35.13
N LEU A 299 16.09 -9.82 -35.22
CA LEU A 299 15.57 -11.16 -35.53
C LEU A 299 16.00 -11.60 -36.95
N GLY A 300 16.04 -10.68 -37.90
CA GLY A 300 16.59 -10.91 -39.25
C GLY A 300 18.08 -11.23 -39.24
N ALA A 301 18.88 -10.53 -38.44
CA ALA A 301 20.32 -10.78 -38.27
C ALA A 301 20.57 -12.14 -37.61
N LEU A 302 19.78 -12.48 -36.60
CA LEU A 302 19.76 -13.81 -35.98
C LEU A 302 19.43 -14.91 -37.01
N ASN A 303 18.42 -14.72 -37.86
CA ASN A 303 18.07 -15.69 -38.89
C ASN A 303 19.21 -15.85 -39.93
N LYS A 304 19.88 -14.75 -40.30
CA LYS A 304 21.06 -14.78 -41.18
C LYS A 304 22.25 -15.48 -40.51
N ALA A 305 22.46 -15.31 -39.20
CA ALA A 305 23.53 -15.96 -38.44
C ALA A 305 23.43 -17.49 -38.42
N VAL A 306 22.22 -18.04 -38.57
CA VAL A 306 21.97 -19.49 -38.75
C VAL A 306 21.76 -19.89 -40.22
N ARG A 307 22.11 -19.00 -41.16
CA ARG A 307 22.01 -19.19 -42.61
C ARG A 307 20.59 -19.55 -43.08
N GLY A 308 19.55 -19.02 -42.42
CA GLY A 308 18.16 -19.27 -42.81
C GLY A 308 17.63 -20.68 -42.48
N LYS A 309 18.35 -21.48 -41.69
CA LYS A 309 17.91 -22.82 -41.31
C LYS A 309 16.83 -22.76 -40.23
N ALA A 310 15.57 -22.94 -40.60
CA ALA A 310 14.40 -22.83 -39.71
C ALA A 310 14.54 -23.58 -38.37
N LYS A 311 14.96 -24.85 -38.38
CA LYS A 311 15.14 -25.63 -37.13
C LYS A 311 16.22 -25.06 -36.20
N GLN A 312 17.29 -24.50 -36.77
CA GLN A 312 18.37 -23.87 -35.99
C GLN A 312 17.95 -22.50 -35.48
N TYR A 313 17.19 -21.76 -36.29
CA TYR A 313 16.59 -20.49 -35.90
C TYR A 313 15.62 -20.65 -34.74
N ASN A 314 14.66 -21.59 -34.84
CA ASN A 314 13.69 -21.86 -33.77
C ASN A 314 14.38 -22.25 -32.45
N ARG A 315 15.43 -23.07 -32.53
CA ARG A 315 16.24 -23.40 -31.35
C ARG A 315 16.93 -22.17 -30.75
N MET A 316 17.48 -21.30 -31.59
CA MET A 316 18.12 -20.06 -31.14
C MET A 316 17.11 -19.09 -30.51
N ILE A 317 15.88 -19.02 -31.02
CA ILE A 317 14.78 -18.24 -30.44
C ILE A 317 14.33 -18.82 -29.09
N LYS A 318 14.20 -20.14 -28.96
CA LYS A 318 13.91 -20.81 -27.68
C LYS A 318 15.02 -20.54 -26.64
N ILE A 319 16.30 -20.54 -27.06
CA ILE A 319 17.43 -20.17 -26.18
C ILE A 319 17.38 -18.69 -25.80
N LEU A 320 17.10 -17.78 -26.74
CA LEU A 320 16.94 -16.35 -26.47
C LEU A 320 15.86 -16.11 -25.40
N TRP A 321 14.73 -16.79 -25.51
CA TRP A 321 13.65 -16.70 -24.54
C TRP A 321 14.06 -17.17 -23.15
N HIS A 322 14.60 -18.39 -23.03
CA HIS A 322 14.90 -18.97 -21.72
C HIS A 322 16.14 -18.36 -21.04
N CYS A 323 17.10 -17.83 -21.81
CA CYS A 323 18.31 -17.23 -21.24
C CYS A 323 18.18 -15.73 -20.94
N TYR A 324 17.39 -14.98 -21.72
CA TYR A 324 17.42 -13.51 -21.68
C TYR A 324 16.04 -12.85 -21.44
N LEU A 325 14.92 -13.45 -21.87
CA LEU A 325 13.60 -12.77 -21.87
C LEU A 325 12.61 -13.33 -20.83
N SER A 326 12.77 -14.59 -20.42
CA SER A 326 11.92 -15.24 -19.42
C SER A 326 12.29 -14.81 -18.00
N ASN A 327 11.28 -14.59 -17.15
CA ASN A 327 11.47 -14.35 -15.72
C ASN A 327 11.84 -15.65 -14.96
N ASP A 328 11.66 -16.81 -15.59
CA ASP A 328 12.07 -18.15 -15.12
C ASP A 328 13.38 -18.57 -15.80
N GLY A 329 14.35 -17.65 -15.87
CA GLY A 329 15.66 -17.90 -16.46
C GLY A 329 16.44 -18.90 -15.61
N GLY A 330 16.74 -20.06 -16.18
CA GLY A 330 17.57 -21.08 -15.56
C GLY A 330 19.05 -20.88 -15.86
N THR A 331 19.91 -21.59 -15.13
CA THR A 331 21.33 -21.72 -15.47
C THR A 331 21.50 -22.37 -16.86
N GLN A 332 22.68 -22.19 -17.49
CA GLN A 332 22.95 -22.74 -18.83
C GLN A 332 22.69 -24.25 -18.92
N LEU A 333 23.01 -24.99 -17.85
CA LEU A 333 22.75 -26.42 -17.69
C LEU A 333 21.25 -26.74 -17.64
N GLU A 334 20.47 -25.97 -16.88
CA GLU A 334 19.02 -26.15 -16.78
C GLU A 334 18.31 -25.81 -18.10
N VAL A 335 18.78 -24.79 -18.82
CA VAL A 335 18.26 -24.45 -20.15
C VAL A 335 18.61 -25.53 -21.18
N ALA A 336 19.83 -26.08 -21.11
CA ALA A 336 20.27 -27.18 -21.96
C ALA A 336 19.39 -28.43 -21.75
N ASP A 337 19.12 -28.78 -20.48
CA ASP A 337 18.24 -29.90 -20.12
C ASP A 337 16.79 -29.66 -20.57
N ARG A 338 16.23 -28.47 -20.29
CA ARG A 338 14.87 -28.09 -20.68
C ARG A 338 14.65 -28.10 -22.19
N LEU A 339 15.67 -27.78 -22.98
CA LEU A 339 15.60 -27.76 -24.45
C LEU A 339 16.10 -29.06 -25.10
N GLY A 340 16.56 -30.04 -24.32
CA GLY A 340 17.09 -31.32 -24.83
C GLY A 340 18.34 -31.15 -25.71
N VAL A 341 19.21 -30.18 -25.39
CA VAL A 341 20.42 -29.85 -26.16
C VAL A 341 21.68 -29.89 -25.29
N SER A 342 22.86 -29.90 -25.90
CA SER A 342 24.11 -29.85 -25.14
C SER A 342 24.39 -28.45 -24.59
N ASP A 343 25.02 -28.39 -23.41
CA ASP A 343 25.47 -27.16 -22.78
C ASP A 343 26.39 -26.32 -23.70
N SER A 344 27.29 -27.01 -24.44
CA SER A 344 28.16 -26.38 -25.44
C SER A 344 27.40 -25.69 -26.57
N LEU A 345 26.25 -26.24 -26.98
CA LEU A 345 25.40 -25.66 -28.02
C LEU A 345 24.67 -24.42 -27.51
N VAL A 346 24.19 -24.44 -26.26
CA VAL A 346 23.60 -23.27 -25.61
C VAL A 346 24.64 -22.15 -25.51
N SER A 347 25.88 -22.47 -25.11
CA SER A 347 26.97 -21.50 -25.06
C SER A 347 27.30 -20.87 -26.42
N ASP A 348 27.35 -21.67 -27.50
CA ASP A 348 27.59 -21.19 -28.85
C ASP A 348 26.47 -20.23 -29.33
N TYR A 349 25.20 -20.60 -29.10
CA TYR A 349 24.08 -19.72 -29.44
C TYR A 349 24.04 -18.45 -28.60
N ARG A 350 24.37 -18.52 -27.30
CA ARG A 350 24.49 -17.33 -26.44
C ARG A 350 25.53 -16.36 -26.95
N LYS A 351 26.73 -16.84 -27.32
CA LYS A 351 27.78 -15.99 -27.90
C LYS A 351 27.33 -15.29 -29.18
N ARG A 352 26.58 -15.99 -30.04
CA ARG A 352 26.03 -15.41 -31.27
C ARG A 352 24.96 -14.37 -30.99
N ILE A 353 24.05 -14.65 -30.04
CA ILE A 353 23.04 -13.69 -29.59
C ILE A 353 23.70 -12.44 -29.01
N GLU A 354 24.69 -12.61 -28.14
CA GLU A 354 25.45 -11.52 -27.52
C GLU A 354 26.20 -10.67 -28.54
N ALA A 355 26.81 -11.29 -29.56
CA ALA A 355 27.43 -10.56 -30.67
C ALA A 355 26.41 -9.68 -31.42
N ASN A 356 25.22 -10.21 -31.71
CA ASN A 356 24.17 -9.44 -32.39
C ASN A 356 23.57 -8.35 -31.48
N LEU A 357 23.51 -8.58 -30.16
CA LEU A 357 23.06 -7.57 -29.19
C LEU A 357 24.10 -6.44 -29.03
N GLN A 358 25.39 -6.74 -29.15
CA GLN A 358 26.47 -5.73 -29.10
C GLN A 358 26.54 -4.87 -30.36
N GLU A 359 26.04 -5.36 -31.49
CA GLU A 359 25.92 -4.59 -32.73
C GLU A 359 24.76 -3.57 -32.69
N LEU A 360 23.84 -3.70 -31.72
CA LEU A 360 22.77 -2.73 -31.52
C LEU A 360 23.31 -1.48 -30.84
N SER A 361 23.22 -0.36 -31.53
CA SER A 361 23.48 0.96 -30.97
C SER A 361 22.16 1.67 -30.70
N PHE A 362 21.85 1.91 -29.43
CA PHE A 362 20.71 2.74 -29.01
C PHE A 362 21.19 4.16 -28.72
N GLY A 363 20.43 5.16 -29.14
CA GLY A 363 20.65 6.58 -28.84
C GLY A 363 20.35 6.92 -27.37
N GLY A 364 19.59 6.08 -26.66
CA GLY A 364 19.30 6.27 -25.23
C GLY A 364 18.73 5.04 -24.49
N VAL A 365 18.64 5.16 -23.16
CA VAL A 365 18.15 4.09 -22.27
C VAL A 365 16.67 3.75 -22.50
N ASN A 366 15.87 4.72 -22.95
CA ASN A 366 14.46 4.53 -23.23
C ASN A 366 14.24 3.67 -24.49
N GLU A 367 15.03 3.88 -25.54
CA GLU A 367 14.99 3.07 -26.77
C GLU A 367 15.36 1.61 -26.48
N ALA A 368 16.42 1.38 -25.69
CA ALA A 368 16.83 0.04 -25.28
C ALA A 368 15.72 -0.69 -24.50
N ARG A 369 14.99 0.04 -23.64
CA ARG A 369 13.90 -0.51 -22.84
C ARG A 369 12.66 -0.82 -23.69
N GLN A 370 12.36 0.00 -24.69
CA GLN A 370 11.27 -0.28 -25.62
C GLN A 370 11.62 -1.45 -26.55
N PHE A 371 12.86 -1.53 -27.03
CA PHE A 371 13.37 -2.68 -27.76
C PHE A 371 13.19 -3.98 -26.97
N GLU A 372 13.59 -4.02 -25.69
CA GLU A 372 13.42 -5.20 -24.84
C GLU A 372 11.94 -5.60 -24.71
N LYS A 373 11.06 -4.62 -24.47
CA LYS A 373 9.60 -4.82 -24.32
C LYS A 373 8.99 -5.43 -25.60
N VAL A 374 9.30 -4.85 -26.76
CA VAL A 374 8.79 -5.30 -28.07
C VAL A 374 9.39 -6.67 -28.44
N LEU A 375 10.68 -6.89 -28.22
CA LEU A 375 11.37 -8.16 -28.48
C LEU A 375 10.74 -9.30 -27.67
N LYS A 376 10.44 -9.05 -26.39
CA LYS A 376 9.80 -10.05 -25.52
C LYS A 376 8.42 -10.45 -26.03
N LEU A 377 7.65 -9.50 -26.56
CA LEU A 377 6.31 -9.75 -27.09
C LEU A 377 6.40 -10.58 -28.39
N HIS A 378 7.22 -10.16 -29.35
CA HIS A 378 7.42 -10.88 -30.61
C HIS A 378 7.97 -12.30 -30.42
N VAL A 379 9.00 -12.48 -29.59
CA VAL A 379 9.58 -13.81 -29.34
C VAL A 379 8.59 -14.74 -28.65
N LYS A 380 7.74 -14.21 -27.76
CA LYS A 380 6.70 -14.99 -27.10
C LYS A 380 5.66 -15.50 -28.10
N GLU A 381 5.15 -14.64 -28.97
CA GLU A 381 4.22 -15.02 -30.03
C GLU A 381 4.82 -16.10 -30.95
N MET A 382 6.08 -15.94 -31.35
CA MET A 382 6.78 -16.94 -32.17
C MET A 382 6.90 -18.30 -31.49
N ILE A 383 7.06 -18.35 -30.17
CA ILE A 383 7.16 -19.61 -29.41
C ILE A 383 5.78 -20.24 -29.23
N GLU A 384 4.74 -19.45 -28.96
CA GLU A 384 3.36 -19.94 -28.82
C GLU A 384 2.84 -20.54 -30.13
N VAL A 385 3.04 -19.88 -31.27
CA VAL A 385 2.68 -20.41 -32.60
C VAL A 385 3.41 -21.71 -32.91
N GLN A 386 4.70 -21.83 -32.54
CA GLN A 386 5.47 -23.05 -32.76
C GLN A 386 4.99 -24.23 -31.90
N GLN A 387 4.51 -23.97 -30.68
CA GLN A 387 3.97 -25.02 -29.83
C GLN A 387 2.64 -25.55 -30.39
N GLU A 388 1.82 -24.69 -30.97
CA GLU A 388 0.58 -25.09 -31.64
C GLU A 388 0.83 -25.94 -32.90
N GLU A 389 1.84 -25.58 -33.71
CA GLU A 389 2.23 -26.35 -34.90
C GLU A 389 2.83 -27.73 -34.56
N GLU A 390 3.57 -27.86 -33.45
CA GLU A 390 4.14 -29.14 -32.97
C GLU A 390 3.08 -30.08 -32.35
N ILE A 391 1.90 -29.58 -31.97
CA ILE A 391 0.79 -30.39 -31.40
C ILE A 391 -0.15 -30.93 -32.50
N VAL A 392 -0.21 -30.27 -33.65
CA VAL A 392 -1.11 -30.61 -34.76
C VAL A 392 -0.43 -31.52 -35.80
N ALA A 393 0.89 -31.60 -35.83
CA ALA A 393 1.69 -32.50 -36.66
C ALA A 393 2.00 -33.82 -35.94
#